data_AF-A0A366W5R2-F1
#
_entry.id   AF-A0A366W5R2-F1
#
_cell.length_a   1.000
_cell.length_b   1.000
_cell.length_c   1.000
_cell.angle_alpha   90.00
_cell.angle_beta   90.00
_cell.angle_gamma   90.00
#
_symmetry.space_group_name_H-M   'P 1'
#
loop_
_entity.id
_entity.type
_entity.pdbx_description
1 polymer ?
#
loop_
_entity_poly.entity_id
_entity_poly.type
_entity_poly.pdbx_seq_one_letter_code
_entity_poly.pdbx_strand_id
1 'polypeptide(L)'
;MNNVLKISAAIAFASIATTASAECTEASIQEKTMEISTGMQALAATDPEMMMEISTELQTAIAAAAEADDIEAVCTSLDEISAKMDS
;
A
#
# COMPACT_ATOMS: atom_id res chain seq x y z
N MET A 1 9.79 52.30 21.19
CA MET A 1 10.39 52.18 19.85
C MET A 1 9.77 50.97 19.17
N ASN A 2 8.94 51.24 18.17
CA ASN A 2 8.35 50.26 17.25
C ASN A 2 9.41 49.75 16.25
N ASN A 3 9.08 48.61 15.64
CA ASN A 3 9.59 48.05 14.39
C ASN A 3 10.87 47.21 14.46
N VAL A 4 10.68 45.90 14.64
CA VAL A 4 11.37 44.91 13.79
C VAL A 4 10.41 43.77 13.42
N LEU A 5 9.45 44.11 12.56
CA LEU A 5 8.76 43.15 11.72
C LEU A 5 9.77 42.67 10.67
N LYS A 6 10.37 41.50 10.88
CA LYS A 6 11.04 40.69 9.84
C LYS A 6 10.22 39.41 9.73
N ILE A 7 9.09 39.42 9.03
CA ILE A 7 9.00 39.06 7.61
C ILE A 7 9.98 37.95 7.22
N SER A 8 9.35 36.80 6.95
CA SER A 8 9.74 35.78 5.96
C SER A 8 10.79 34.75 6.34
N ALA A 9 10.31 33.70 7.01
CA ALA A 9 10.51 32.33 6.53
C ALA A 9 9.28 31.50 6.89
N ALA A 10 8.16 31.80 6.23
CA ALA A 10 7.11 30.81 6.03
C ALA A 10 7.70 29.71 5.15
N ILE A 11 8.26 28.69 5.79
CA ILE A 11 8.26 27.34 5.24
C ILE A 11 6.98 26.76 5.87
N ALA A 12 5.78 27.05 5.38
CA ALA A 12 5.30 26.51 4.11
C ALA A 12 6.03 25.20 3.79
N PHE A 13 5.97 24.26 4.74
CA PHE A 13 5.87 22.86 4.36
C PHE A 13 4.64 22.82 3.49
N ALA A 14 4.91 22.97 2.19
CA ALA A 14 3.98 22.68 1.14
C ALA A 14 3.29 21.40 1.58
N SER A 15 1.97 21.50 1.73
CA SER A 15 1.08 20.41 1.46
C SER A 15 1.67 19.59 0.32
N ILE A 16 2.42 18.55 0.67
CA ILE A 16 2.60 17.41 -0.21
C ILE A 16 1.17 16.93 -0.30
N ALA A 17 0.57 17.27 -1.44
CA ALA A 17 -0.73 16.83 -1.81
C ALA A 17 -0.75 15.34 -1.50
N THR A 18 -1.60 14.96 -0.56
CA THR A 18 -1.98 13.60 -0.27
C THR A 18 -2.76 13.11 -1.50
N THR A 19 -2.08 12.99 -2.63
CA THR A 19 -2.56 12.20 -3.75
C THR A 19 -2.28 10.78 -3.36
N ALA A 20 -3.33 9.97 -3.31
CA ALA A 20 -3.38 8.56 -2.97
C ALA A 20 -2.54 7.71 -3.93
N SER A 21 -1.24 7.91 -3.85
CA SER A 21 -0.19 7.16 -4.51
C SER A 21 0.85 7.03 -3.41
N ALA A 22 0.61 6.10 -2.47
CA ALA A 22 1.72 5.55 -1.73
C ALA A 22 2.65 4.99 -2.81
N GLU A 23 3.69 5.75 -3.12
CA GLU A 23 4.71 5.45 -4.11
C GLU A 23 5.11 3.99 -3.91
N CYS A 24 4.76 3.14 -4.90
CA CYS A 24 4.97 1.72 -4.81
C CYS A 24 6.47 1.46 -4.76
N THR A 25 6.96 1.22 -3.56
CA THR A 25 8.36 0.96 -3.23
C THR A 25 8.49 -0.48 -2.76
N GLU A 26 9.70 -1.06 -2.82
CA GLU A 26 9.95 -2.38 -2.22
C GLU A 26 9.51 -2.44 -0.75
N ALA A 27 9.66 -1.34 -0.01
CA ALA A 27 9.22 -1.24 1.38
C ALA A 27 7.69 -1.36 1.51
N SER A 28 6.91 -0.68 0.67
CA SER A 28 5.45 -0.78 0.69
C SER A 28 4.95 -2.16 0.22
N ILE A 29 5.63 -2.79 -0.74
CA ILE A 29 5.31 -4.17 -1.14
C ILE A 29 5.51 -5.13 0.02
N GLN A 30 6.64 -5.01 0.72
CA GLN A 30 6.96 -5.88 1.84
C GLN A 30 5.98 -5.68 3.01
N GLU A 31 5.61 -4.44 3.32
CA GLU A 31 4.61 -4.10 4.32
C GLU A 31 3.24 -4.69 3.98
N LYS A 32 2.74 -4.44 2.76
CA LYS A 32 1.44 -4.97 2.29
C LYS A 32 1.41 -6.49 2.27
N THR A 33 2.51 -7.13 1.83
CA THR A 33 2.60 -8.60 1.84
C THR A 33 2.52 -9.16 3.27
N MET A 34 3.14 -8.49 4.25
CA MET A 34 3.01 -8.85 5.66
C MET A 34 1.57 -8.69 6.15
N GLU A 35 0.94 -7.57 5.83
CA GLU A 35 -0.43 -7.27 6.23
C GLU A 35 -1.43 -8.30 5.68
N ILE A 36 -1.35 -8.60 4.37
CA ILE A 36 -2.11 -9.67 3.71
C ILE A 36 -1.84 -11.02 4.38
N SER A 37 -0.58 -11.36 4.67
CA SER A 37 -0.23 -12.63 5.33
C SER A 37 -0.82 -12.74 6.74
N THR A 38 -0.91 -11.64 7.48
CA THR A 38 -1.56 -11.59 8.80
C THR A 38 -3.07 -11.70 8.66
N GLY A 39 -3.67 -10.94 7.74
CA GLY A 39 -5.11 -11.00 7.52
C GLY A 39 -5.57 -12.36 6.99
N MET A 40 -4.78 -13.05 6.16
CA MET A 40 -5.06 -14.42 5.72
C MET A 40 -5.12 -15.41 6.88
N GLN A 41 -4.31 -15.24 7.92
CA GLN A 41 -4.38 -16.09 9.11
C GLN A 41 -5.68 -15.85 9.89
N ALA A 42 -6.16 -14.62 9.95
CA ALA A 42 -7.45 -14.29 10.53
C ALA A 42 -8.59 -14.85 9.67
N LEU A 43 -8.49 -14.67 8.35
CA LEU A 43 -9.47 -15.11 7.36
C LEU A 43 -9.59 -16.64 7.32
N ALA A 44 -8.49 -17.38 7.50
CA ALA A 44 -8.52 -18.84 7.61
C ALA A 44 -9.47 -19.37 8.70
N ALA A 45 -9.72 -18.60 9.76
CA ALA A 45 -10.61 -18.96 10.84
C ALA A 45 -12.07 -18.55 10.60
N THR A 46 -12.33 -17.55 9.74
CA THR A 46 -13.65 -16.94 9.55
C THR A 46 -14.24 -17.15 8.17
N ASP A 47 -13.41 -17.15 7.13
CA ASP A 47 -13.78 -17.35 5.73
C ASP A 47 -12.66 -18.10 4.94
N PRO A 48 -12.68 -19.45 4.99
CA PRO A 48 -11.67 -20.26 4.31
C PRO A 48 -11.80 -20.27 2.78
N GLU A 49 -12.97 -19.95 2.22
CA GLU A 49 -13.13 -19.83 0.75
C GLU A 49 -12.42 -18.58 0.25
N MET A 50 -12.66 -17.44 0.90
CA MET A 50 -12.00 -16.19 0.56
C MET A 50 -10.47 -16.29 0.76
N MET A 51 -10.02 -17.04 1.78
CA MET A 51 -8.58 -17.30 1.99
C MET A 51 -7.94 -18.06 0.81
N MET A 52 -8.61 -19.05 0.22
CA MET A 52 -8.10 -19.74 -0.97
C MET A 52 -8.06 -18.82 -2.19
N GLU A 53 -9.07 -17.96 -2.35
CA GLU A 53 -9.16 -17.01 -3.47
C GLU A 53 -8.02 -16.00 -3.40
N ILE A 54 -7.84 -15.36 -2.23
CA ILE A 54 -6.74 -14.42 -1.97
C ILE A 54 -5.37 -15.10 -2.15
N SER A 55 -5.20 -16.33 -1.66
CA SER A 55 -3.94 -17.07 -1.84
C SER A 55 -3.59 -17.29 -3.31
N THR A 56 -4.61 -17.45 -4.16
CA THR A 56 -4.43 -17.63 -5.60
C THR A 56 -4.11 -16.29 -6.26
N GLU A 57 -4.86 -15.24 -5.95
CA GLU A 57 -4.63 -13.88 -6.47
C GLU A 57 -3.24 -13.36 -6.09
N LEU A 58 -2.79 -13.59 -4.85
CA LEU A 58 -1.46 -13.21 -4.39
C LEU A 58 -0.36 -13.93 -5.17
N GLN A 59 -0.50 -15.23 -5.42
CA GLN A 59 0.47 -15.98 -6.22
C GLN A 59 0.49 -15.50 -7.67
N THR A 60 -0.67 -15.18 -8.26
CA THR A 60 -0.74 -14.61 -9.60
C THR A 60 -0.10 -13.23 -9.67
N ALA A 61 -0.33 -12.37 -8.68
CA ALA A 61 0.28 -11.05 -8.59
C ALA A 61 1.81 -11.13 -8.51
N ILE A 62 2.34 -12.02 -7.66
CA ILE A 62 3.79 -12.22 -7.51
C ILE A 62 4.41 -12.88 -8.76
N ALA A 63 3.70 -13.81 -9.42
CA ALA A 63 4.17 -14.40 -10.67
C ALA A 63 4.21 -13.37 -11.81
N ALA A 64 3.17 -12.54 -11.92
CA ALA A 64 3.13 -11.44 -12.88
C ALA A 64 4.23 -10.40 -12.60
N ALA A 65 4.52 -10.11 -11.32
CA ALA A 65 5.65 -9.30 -10.88
C ALA A 65 7.02 -9.87 -11.26
N ALA A 66 7.14 -11.19 -11.36
CA ALA A 66 8.40 -11.83 -11.76
C ALA A 66 8.61 -11.79 -13.28
N GLU A 67 7.53 -11.73 -14.06
CA GLU A 67 7.57 -11.64 -15.52
C GLU A 67 7.59 -10.19 -16.03
N ALA A 68 7.00 -9.27 -15.28
CA ALA A 68 6.99 -7.84 -15.56
C ALA A 68 7.84 -7.10 -14.54
N ASP A 69 8.80 -6.29 -15.01
CA ASP A 69 9.58 -5.33 -14.19
C ASP A 69 8.70 -4.13 -13.74
N ASP A 70 7.42 -4.39 -13.49
CA ASP A 70 6.35 -3.42 -13.24
C ASP A 70 5.92 -3.50 -11.78
N ILE A 71 6.71 -2.82 -10.95
CA ILE A 71 6.50 -2.71 -9.51
C ILE A 71 5.12 -2.09 -9.20
N GLU A 72 4.62 -1.16 -10.01
CA GLU A 72 3.30 -0.53 -9.80
C GLU A 72 2.14 -1.51 -9.98
N ALA A 73 2.24 -2.42 -10.95
CA ALA A 73 1.26 -3.49 -11.13
C ALA A 73 1.20 -4.40 -9.88
N VAL A 74 2.34 -4.69 -9.27
CA VAL A 74 2.41 -5.49 -8.03
C VAL A 74 1.67 -4.80 -6.89
N CYS A 75 1.96 -3.53 -6.62
CA CYS A 75 1.26 -2.81 -5.54
C CYS A 75 -0.24 -2.72 -5.78
N THR A 76 -0.66 -2.48 -7.03
CA THR A 76 -2.08 -2.40 -7.36
C THR A 76 -2.77 -3.71 -7.02
N SER A 77 -2.19 -4.85 -7.40
CA SER A 77 -2.74 -6.16 -7.03
C SER A 77 -2.73 -6.40 -5.52
N LEU A 78 -1.69 -5.99 -4.80
CA LEU A 78 -1.65 -6.12 -3.33
C LEU A 78 -2.70 -5.25 -2.63
N ASP A 79 -2.97 -4.05 -3.17
CA ASP A 79 -4.02 -3.16 -2.67
C ASP A 79 -5.41 -3.74 -2.90
N GLU A 80 -5.67 -4.29 -4.09
CA GLU A 80 -6.92 -4.97 -4.42
C GLU A 80 -7.15 -6.19 -3.51
N ILE A 81 -6.11 -7.00 -3.28
CA ILE A 81 -6.17 -8.14 -2.38
C ILE A 81 -6.51 -7.67 -0.96
N SER A 82 -5.80 -6.67 -0.44
CA SER A 82 -6.02 -6.15 0.92
C SER A 82 -7.45 -5.63 1.09
N ALA A 83 -7.93 -4.83 0.13
CA ALA A 83 -9.30 -4.30 0.15
C ALA A 83 -10.36 -5.40 0.12
N LYS A 84 -10.10 -6.52 -0.57
CA LYS A 84 -11.01 -7.66 -0.65
C LYS A 84 -11.13 -8.40 0.68
N MET A 85 -10.05 -8.48 1.47
CA MET A 85 -10.07 -9.16 2.78
C MET A 85 -10.81 -8.34 3.85
N ASP A 86 -10.89 -7.03 3.67
CA ASP A 86 -11.61 -6.10 4.57
C ASP A 86 -13.10 -5.91 4.19
N SER A 87 -13.56 -6.53 3.09
CA SER A 87 -14.94 -6.41 2.57
C SER A 87 -15.92 -7.38 3.23
#